data_AF-A0A453DTV0-F1
#
_entry.id   AF-A0A453DTV0-F1
#
_cell.length_a   1.000
_cell.length_b   1.000
_cell.length_c   1.000
_cell.angle_alpha   90.00
_cell.angle_beta   90.00
_cell.angle_gamma   90.00
#
_symmetry.space_group_name_H-M   'P 1'
#
loop_
_entity.id
_entity.type
_entity.pdbx_description
1 polymer ?
#
loop_
_entity_poly.entity_id
_entity_poly.type
_entity_poly.pdbx_seq_one_letter_code
_entity_poly.pdbx_strand_id
1 'polypeptide(L)'
;PPLHAVKLYRPAGIRRRLSSPSTAPSSPQNTGRTPLQVRRPPTPSPTSRPDLSPPRRAGSPPPLTSFASPLPSAAMLLGAKVVPRDKQGGGEEEEMGCDGMRASEVVSKEMEGVRAIVLKPSESLDESRFTKIAGADFNDAGLGLDGLLGSLASTGFQASNLGDAIDVVNQMLDWSLSHEKPSEDCDEAELDPKYRESVRCKIFLGFTSNLVSSGIRDVIRFLAQHHMVDVIVTTAGGIEEDLIKCLAPTYRGEFSLPGALLRSKGLNRIGNLLVPNDNYCKFENWIMPLFDQMLQEQSTENVWTPSKVIARLGKEINDESSYLYWAYKLSRTICAKAEVAKC
;
A
#
# COMPACT_ATOMS: atom_id res chain seq x y z
N PRO A 1 -3.25 25.69 13.96
CA PRO A 1 -2.08 24.79 13.85
C PRO A 1 -1.76 24.52 12.36
N PRO A 2 -0.69 25.12 11.80
CA PRO A 2 -0.45 24.99 10.37
C PRO A 2 0.03 23.57 10.04
N LEU A 3 -0.48 23.07 8.91
CA LEU A 3 -0.11 21.81 8.27
C LEU A 3 1.41 21.74 8.11
N HIS A 4 2.01 20.71 8.69
CA HIS A 4 3.40 20.35 8.46
C HIS A 4 3.56 19.94 6.99
N ALA A 5 4.28 20.76 6.22
CA ALA A 5 4.82 20.37 4.93
C ALA A 5 5.64 19.08 5.11
N VAL A 6 5.36 18.08 4.28
CA VAL A 6 6.16 16.86 4.19
C VAL A 6 7.53 17.28 3.65
N LYS A 7 8.52 17.38 4.56
CA LYS A 7 9.91 17.66 4.22
C LYS A 7 10.50 16.40 3.61
N LEU A 8 10.60 16.36 2.27
CA LEU A 8 11.38 15.34 1.57
C LEU A 8 12.85 15.47 2.01
N TYR A 9 13.36 14.44 2.69
CA TYR A 9 14.73 14.41 3.19
C TYR A 9 15.71 14.18 2.02
N ARG A 10 16.60 15.15 1.77
CA ARG A 10 17.75 14.98 0.86
C ARG A 10 18.79 14.05 1.51
N PRO A 11 19.23 12.96 0.86
CA PRO A 11 20.42 12.25 1.30
C PRO A 11 21.67 13.06 0.95
N ALA A 12 22.55 13.28 1.94
CA ALA A 12 23.85 13.92 1.75
C ALA A 12 24.72 13.15 0.75
N GLY A 13 25.45 13.90 -0.09
CA GLY A 13 26.17 13.42 -1.26
C GLY A 13 27.11 12.24 -1.01
N ILE A 14 26.87 11.15 -1.74
CA ILE A 14 27.88 10.09 -1.94
C ILE A 14 28.77 10.54 -3.09
N ARG A 15 29.99 11.00 -2.78
CA ARG A 15 31.06 11.26 -3.75
C ARG A 15 31.39 9.98 -4.52
N ARG A 16 30.95 9.86 -5.77
CA ARG A 16 31.53 8.90 -6.72
C ARG A 16 32.77 9.53 -7.36
N ARG A 17 33.95 8.94 -7.13
CA ARG A 17 35.13 9.19 -7.97
C ARG A 17 34.82 8.68 -9.38
N LEU A 18 34.69 9.60 -10.33
CA LEU A 18 34.69 9.30 -11.76
C LEU A 18 36.13 9.11 -12.20
N SER A 19 36.50 7.89 -12.63
CA SER A 19 37.69 7.64 -13.43
C SER A 19 37.32 7.76 -14.91
N SER A 20 38.09 8.58 -15.64
CA SER A 20 37.94 8.89 -17.07
C SER A 20 38.21 7.69 -18.00
N PRO A 21 37.71 7.72 -19.25
CA PRO A 21 37.77 6.58 -20.17
C PRO A 21 39.09 6.52 -20.94
N SER A 22 39.61 5.30 -21.12
CA SER A 22 40.73 5.00 -22.02
C SER A 22 40.21 4.43 -23.34
N THR A 23 40.81 4.91 -24.42
CA THR A 23 40.57 4.69 -25.85
C THR A 23 40.64 3.22 -26.31
N ALA A 24 39.79 2.90 -27.29
CA ALA A 24 39.78 1.66 -28.06
C ALA A 24 40.96 1.55 -29.04
N PRO A 25 41.23 0.34 -29.56
CA PRO A 25 41.29 0.22 -31.02
C PRO A 25 40.64 -1.05 -31.63
N SER A 26 39.94 -0.80 -32.75
CA SER A 26 39.78 -1.59 -33.99
C SER A 26 39.48 -3.10 -33.99
N SER A 27 38.36 -3.43 -34.64
CA SER A 27 37.91 -4.73 -35.15
C SER A 27 38.83 -5.34 -36.23
N PRO A 28 38.70 -6.65 -36.52
CA PRO A 28 38.29 -7.03 -37.88
C PRO A 28 37.31 -8.22 -38.00
N GLN A 29 36.43 -8.08 -39.00
CA GLN A 29 35.90 -9.07 -39.95
C GLN A 29 35.22 -10.39 -39.47
N ASN A 30 33.89 -10.34 -39.50
CA ASN A 30 32.96 -11.17 -40.29
C ASN A 30 33.40 -12.59 -40.74
N THR A 31 32.77 -13.63 -40.17
CA THR A 31 32.42 -14.86 -40.90
C THR A 31 31.03 -15.33 -40.47
N GLY A 32 30.22 -15.69 -41.47
CA GLY A 32 28.77 -15.81 -41.35
C GLY A 32 28.26 -17.03 -40.56
N ARG A 33 27.04 -16.88 -40.05
CA ARG A 33 26.16 -18.00 -39.73
C ARG A 33 24.70 -17.62 -40.00
N THR A 34 24.02 -18.60 -40.58
CA THR A 34 22.68 -18.64 -41.16
C THR A 34 21.56 -18.30 -40.15
N PRO A 35 20.43 -17.70 -40.57
CA PRO A 35 19.33 -17.40 -39.66
C PRO A 35 18.48 -18.64 -39.38
N LEU A 36 18.34 -18.98 -38.09
CA LEU A 36 17.39 -19.97 -37.58
C LEU A 36 15.96 -19.45 -37.75
N GLN A 37 15.13 -20.20 -38.47
CA GLN A 37 13.71 -19.95 -38.64
C GLN A 37 12.97 -20.08 -37.31
N VAL A 38 12.29 -19.00 -36.91
CA VAL A 38 11.32 -18.98 -35.82
C VAL A 38 10.07 -19.73 -36.29
N ARG A 39 9.78 -20.91 -35.70
CA ARG A 39 8.51 -21.62 -35.89
C ARG A 39 7.38 -20.86 -35.19
N ARG A 40 6.37 -20.42 -35.95
CA ARG A 40 5.10 -19.94 -35.41
C ARG A 40 4.30 -21.11 -34.81
N PRO A 41 3.60 -20.93 -33.67
CA PRO A 41 2.63 -21.91 -33.20
C PRO A 41 1.37 -21.92 -34.09
N PRO A 42 0.66 -23.06 -34.21
CA PRO A 42 -0.51 -23.17 -35.05
C PRO A 42 -1.72 -22.42 -34.45
N THR A 43 -2.47 -21.75 -35.32
CA THR A 43 -3.80 -21.19 -35.06
C THR A 43 -4.82 -22.31 -34.82
N PRO A 44 -5.70 -22.21 -33.80
CA PRO A 44 -6.84 -23.13 -33.68
C PRO A 44 -8.01 -22.68 -34.56
N SER A 45 -8.58 -23.64 -35.29
CA SER A 45 -9.85 -23.55 -36.04
C SER A 45 -11.08 -23.58 -35.10
N PRO A 46 -12.25 -23.08 -35.53
CA PRO A 46 -13.35 -22.75 -34.62
C PRO A 46 -14.31 -23.94 -34.45
N THR A 47 -14.50 -24.41 -33.21
CA THR A 47 -15.59 -25.35 -32.90
C THR A 47 -16.24 -25.05 -31.55
N SER A 48 -17.58 -25.02 -31.61
CA SER A 48 -18.60 -25.07 -30.55
C SER A 48 -18.64 -23.93 -29.51
N ARG A 49 -19.61 -23.04 -29.72
CA ARG A 49 -20.19 -22.14 -28.70
C ARG A 49 -20.82 -22.97 -27.57
N PRO A 50 -20.64 -22.62 -26.29
CA PRO A 50 -21.54 -23.07 -25.25
C PRO A 50 -22.80 -22.19 -25.23
N ASP A 51 -23.93 -22.88 -25.07
CA ASP A 51 -25.29 -22.39 -24.88
C ASP A 51 -25.39 -21.36 -23.73
N LEU A 52 -25.77 -20.13 -24.04
CA LEU A 52 -26.11 -19.08 -23.07
C LEU A 52 -27.61 -19.14 -22.77
N SER A 53 -28.02 -20.17 -22.05
CA SER A 53 -29.31 -20.20 -21.38
C SER A 53 -29.18 -19.54 -19.99
N PRO A 54 -30.02 -18.57 -19.61
CA PRO A 54 -29.93 -17.92 -18.30
C PRO A 54 -30.29 -18.91 -17.18
N PRO A 55 -29.59 -18.89 -16.04
CA PRO A 55 -29.94 -19.77 -14.93
C PRO A 55 -31.32 -19.41 -14.38
N ARG A 56 -32.13 -20.45 -14.13
CA ARG A 56 -33.44 -20.37 -13.49
C ARG A 56 -33.35 -19.62 -12.16
N ARG A 57 -34.27 -18.67 -11.97
CA ARG A 57 -34.53 -17.92 -10.72
C ARG A 57 -34.39 -18.83 -9.49
N ALA A 58 -33.33 -18.62 -8.71
CA ALA A 58 -33.30 -19.04 -7.31
C ALA A 58 -34.33 -18.20 -6.53
N GLY A 59 -35.03 -18.86 -5.62
CA GLY A 59 -36.18 -18.33 -4.89
C GLY A 59 -35.89 -17.06 -4.09
N SER A 60 -36.98 -16.33 -3.84
CA SER A 60 -37.06 -15.12 -3.04
C SER A 60 -36.31 -15.26 -1.69
N PRO A 61 -35.49 -14.28 -1.29
CA PRO A 61 -34.99 -14.25 0.08
C PRO A 61 -36.16 -13.95 1.05
N PRO A 62 -36.13 -14.48 2.29
CA PRO A 62 -37.12 -14.11 3.31
C PRO A 62 -36.97 -12.62 3.66
N PRO A 63 -38.03 -11.96 4.15
CA PRO A 63 -37.98 -10.53 4.45
C PRO A 63 -36.95 -10.27 5.56
N LEU A 64 -36.08 -9.28 5.31
CA LEU A 64 -35.18 -8.72 6.31
C LEU A 64 -36.02 -8.23 7.49
N THR A 65 -36.01 -8.97 8.60
CA THR A 65 -36.48 -8.45 9.88
C THR A 65 -35.58 -7.28 10.25
N SER A 66 -36.16 -6.08 10.21
CA SER A 66 -35.58 -4.86 10.75
C SER A 66 -35.18 -5.09 12.21
N PHE A 67 -33.91 -5.41 12.44
CA PHE A 67 -33.26 -5.12 13.72
C PHE A 67 -32.67 -3.71 13.61
N ALA A 68 -33.56 -2.72 13.52
CA ALA A 68 -33.22 -1.38 13.93
C ALA A 68 -33.04 -1.41 15.44
N SER A 69 -31.80 -1.60 15.89
CA SER A 69 -31.43 -1.20 17.24
C SER A 69 -31.66 0.31 17.33
N PRO A 70 -32.48 0.83 18.25
CA PRO A 70 -32.60 2.27 18.37
C PRO A 70 -31.24 2.80 18.82
N LEU A 71 -30.59 3.59 17.96
CA LEU A 71 -29.57 4.51 18.42
C LEU A 71 -30.18 5.35 19.54
N PRO A 72 -29.56 5.45 20.72
CA PRO A 72 -30.12 6.27 21.78
C PRO A 72 -30.21 7.70 21.28
N SER A 73 -31.42 8.27 21.34
CA SER A 73 -31.64 9.70 21.13
C SER A 73 -30.66 10.48 22.02
N ALA A 74 -30.22 11.65 21.54
CA ALA A 74 -29.22 12.52 22.16
C ALA A 74 -29.52 12.91 23.64
N ALA A 75 -30.68 12.53 24.17
CA ALA A 75 -31.03 12.66 25.58
C ALA A 75 -30.32 11.67 26.52
N MET A 76 -29.64 10.62 26.05
CA MET A 76 -28.99 9.63 26.93
C MET A 76 -27.49 9.86 27.22
N LEU A 77 -26.91 10.96 26.73
CA LEU A 77 -25.50 11.31 26.95
C LEU A 77 -25.28 12.43 27.99
N LEU A 78 -26.34 12.81 28.71
CA LEU A 78 -26.26 13.67 29.87
C LEU A 78 -26.89 12.93 31.04
N GLY A 79 -26.07 12.57 32.04
CA GLY A 79 -26.48 11.86 33.25
C GLY A 79 -27.38 12.70 34.15
N ALA A 80 -28.60 13.02 33.69
CA ALA A 80 -29.64 13.63 34.50
C ALA A 80 -30.38 12.53 35.26
N LYS A 81 -30.15 12.51 36.56
CA LYS A 81 -30.77 11.61 37.54
C LYS A 81 -32.28 11.85 37.56
N VAL A 82 -33.07 10.90 37.06
CA VAL A 82 -34.54 10.92 37.21
C VAL A 82 -34.87 10.56 38.66
N VAL A 83 -35.41 11.51 39.43
CA VAL A 83 -35.98 11.28 40.76
C VAL A 83 -37.49 11.05 40.60
N PRO A 84 -38.11 10.05 41.26
CA PRO A 84 -39.54 9.81 41.13
C PRO A 84 -40.34 10.87 41.88
N ARG A 85 -41.43 11.35 41.26
CA ARG A 85 -42.45 12.17 41.93
C ARG A 85 -43.32 11.26 42.80
N ASP A 86 -43.23 11.41 44.12
CA ASP A 86 -44.26 10.97 45.04
C ASP A 86 -44.79 12.15 45.89
N LYS A 87 -46.12 12.23 45.89
CA LYS A 87 -47.10 12.87 46.79
C LYS A 87 -46.69 14.03 47.72
N GLN A 88 -47.30 15.19 47.41
CA GLN A 88 -48.30 15.91 48.22
C GLN A 88 -48.02 16.20 49.71
N GLY A 89 -47.91 17.50 50.04
CA GLY A 89 -48.31 18.01 51.36
C GLY A 89 -47.58 19.27 51.82
N GLY A 90 -48.29 20.39 51.86
CA GLY A 90 -48.18 21.41 52.90
C GLY A 90 -47.14 22.53 52.70
N GLY A 91 -47.60 23.76 52.94
CA GLY A 91 -46.76 24.90 53.31
C GLY A 91 -46.48 25.89 52.19
N GLU A 92 -47.32 26.91 52.07
CA GLU A 92 -46.90 28.19 51.51
C GLU A 92 -45.92 28.82 52.51
N GLU A 93 -44.63 28.69 52.24
CA GLU A 93 -43.61 29.59 52.80
C GLU A 93 -42.85 30.19 51.60
N GLU A 94 -43.16 31.45 51.31
CA GLU A 94 -42.39 32.28 50.39
C GLU A 94 -41.00 32.52 51.02
N GLU A 95 -40.05 31.65 50.72
CA GLU A 95 -38.65 31.88 51.07
C GLU A 95 -38.04 32.87 50.05
N MET A 96 -37.91 34.11 50.50
CA MET A 96 -37.35 35.23 49.75
C MET A 96 -35.83 35.10 49.65
N GLY A 97 -35.35 34.36 48.65
CA GLY A 97 -33.95 34.36 48.22
C GLY A 97 -33.67 35.53 47.25
N CYS A 98 -32.53 36.21 47.42
CA CYS A 98 -32.08 37.28 46.52
C CYS A 98 -32.04 36.78 45.06
N ASP A 99 -32.61 37.58 44.15
CA ASP A 99 -33.00 37.30 42.75
C ASP A 99 -34.31 36.53 42.58
N GLY A 100 -35.42 37.29 42.69
CA GLY A 100 -36.78 36.81 42.42
C GLY A 100 -37.04 36.50 40.95
N MET A 101 -36.70 35.29 40.51
CA MET A 101 -37.06 34.74 39.20
C MET A 101 -37.86 33.45 39.36
N ARG A 102 -39.00 33.34 38.66
CA ARG A 102 -39.86 32.13 38.74
C ARG A 102 -39.12 30.92 38.18
N ALA A 103 -39.35 29.72 38.72
CA ALA A 103 -38.73 28.48 38.22
C ALA A 103 -38.91 28.26 36.70
N SER A 104 -40.01 28.74 36.11
CA SER A 104 -40.24 28.74 34.66
C SER A 104 -39.31 29.69 33.88
N GLU A 105 -38.87 30.79 34.49
CA GLU A 105 -37.95 31.78 33.91
C GLU A 105 -36.49 31.33 34.01
N VAL A 106 -36.13 30.60 35.07
CA VAL A 106 -34.82 29.95 35.19
C VAL A 106 -34.67 28.87 34.10
N VAL A 107 -35.70 28.04 33.93
CA VAL A 107 -35.72 27.03 32.84
C VAL A 107 -35.70 27.68 31.46
N SER A 108 -36.39 28.81 31.24
CA SER A 108 -36.33 29.49 29.94
C SER A 108 -34.96 30.11 29.66
N LYS A 109 -34.30 30.71 30.66
CA LYS A 109 -32.97 31.30 30.54
C LYS A 109 -31.87 30.25 30.34
N GLU A 110 -31.96 29.11 31.02
CA GLU A 110 -31.07 27.96 30.80
C GLU A 110 -31.27 27.36 29.40
N MET A 111 -32.52 27.26 28.93
CA MET A 111 -32.83 26.81 27.57
C MET A 111 -32.36 27.80 26.50
N GLU A 112 -32.39 29.10 26.77
CA GLU A 112 -31.78 30.12 25.90
C GLU A 112 -30.26 29.96 25.82
N GLY A 113 -29.60 29.67 26.94
CA GLY A 113 -28.17 29.35 26.98
C GLY A 113 -27.82 28.09 26.17
N VAL A 114 -28.57 27.01 26.35
CA VAL A 114 -28.41 25.76 25.56
C VAL A 114 -28.65 26.03 24.07
N ARG A 115 -29.68 26.82 23.73
CA ARG A 115 -29.94 27.22 22.34
C ARG A 115 -28.80 28.03 21.74
N ALA A 116 -28.23 28.98 22.46
CA ALA A 116 -27.10 29.78 21.98
C ALA A 116 -25.85 28.92 21.74
N ILE A 117 -25.64 27.86 22.54
CA ILE A 117 -24.54 26.90 22.35
C ILE A 117 -24.77 26.02 21.12
N VAL A 118 -25.97 25.43 21.00
CA VAL A 118 -26.31 24.48 19.93
C VAL A 118 -26.48 25.18 18.57
N LEU A 119 -27.04 26.39 18.56
CA LEU A 119 -27.35 27.16 17.35
C LEU A 119 -26.37 28.30 17.11
N LYS A 120 -25.12 28.13 17.56
CA LYS A 120 -24.07 29.11 17.30
C LYS A 120 -23.89 29.30 15.79
N PRO A 121 -23.94 30.54 15.27
CA PRO A 121 -23.67 30.81 13.86
C PRO A 121 -22.26 30.37 13.47
N SER A 122 -22.12 29.70 12.33
CA SER A 122 -20.83 29.31 11.78
C SER A 122 -20.22 30.43 10.92
N GLU A 123 -18.90 30.44 10.81
CA GLU A 123 -18.20 31.19 9.76
C GLU A 123 -18.44 30.55 8.39
N SER A 124 -18.25 31.31 7.32
CA SER A 124 -18.31 30.78 5.96
C SER A 124 -17.04 30.00 5.62
N LEU A 125 -17.20 28.86 4.93
CA LEU A 125 -16.09 28.10 4.39
C LEU A 125 -15.84 28.50 2.94
N ASP A 126 -14.56 28.59 2.60
CA ASP A 126 -14.09 28.90 1.24
C ASP A 126 -14.01 27.62 0.40
N GLU A 127 -14.92 27.47 -0.56
CA GLU A 127 -15.02 26.29 -1.41
C GLU A 127 -13.81 26.09 -2.33
N SER A 128 -12.97 27.12 -2.54
CA SER A 128 -11.71 26.96 -3.27
C SER A 128 -10.63 26.25 -2.46
N ARG A 129 -10.74 26.25 -1.13
CA ARG A 129 -9.78 25.63 -0.20
C ARG A 129 -10.30 24.35 0.43
N PHE A 130 -11.63 24.23 0.59
CA PHE A 130 -12.26 23.10 1.27
C PHE A 130 -13.08 22.27 0.29
N THR A 131 -12.62 21.05 0.05
CA THR A 131 -13.35 20.07 -0.76
C THR A 131 -14.64 19.65 -0.04
N LYS A 132 -15.77 19.77 -0.74
CA LYS A 132 -17.07 19.26 -0.27
C LYS A 132 -17.05 17.74 -0.23
N ILE A 133 -17.60 17.16 0.83
CA ILE A 133 -17.72 15.71 0.93
C ILE A 133 -18.81 15.23 -0.03
N ALA A 134 -18.44 14.33 -0.93
CA ALA A 134 -19.30 13.68 -1.88
C ALA A 134 -18.72 12.30 -2.24
N GLY A 135 -19.57 11.27 -2.23
CA GLY A 135 -19.21 9.95 -2.72
C GLY A 135 -19.54 9.79 -4.20
N ALA A 136 -19.16 8.63 -4.77
CA ALA A 136 -19.55 8.26 -6.13
C ALA A 136 -21.07 8.22 -6.32
N ASP A 137 -21.57 8.80 -7.41
CA ASP A 137 -22.97 8.66 -7.84
C ASP A 137 -23.12 7.43 -8.74
N PHE A 138 -23.78 6.39 -8.25
CA PHE A 138 -24.02 5.16 -9.01
C PHE A 138 -25.11 5.31 -10.10
N ASN A 139 -25.81 6.45 -10.16
CA ASN A 139 -26.68 6.77 -11.29
C ASN A 139 -25.90 7.33 -12.48
N ASP A 140 -24.64 7.74 -12.29
CA ASP A 140 -23.77 8.15 -13.37
C ASP A 140 -23.36 6.92 -14.21
N ALA A 141 -23.92 6.84 -15.42
CA ALA A 141 -23.60 5.80 -16.39
C ALA A 141 -22.12 5.77 -16.80
N GLY A 142 -21.36 6.85 -16.53
CA GLY A 142 -19.94 7.00 -16.82
C GLY A 142 -18.99 6.72 -15.65
N LEU A 143 -19.49 6.41 -14.43
CA LEU A 143 -18.66 6.35 -13.21
C LEU A 143 -17.42 5.44 -13.36
N GLY A 144 -17.58 4.25 -13.94
CA GLY A 144 -16.50 3.27 -14.09
C GLY A 144 -15.77 2.92 -12.78
N LEU A 145 -14.68 2.16 -12.87
CA LEU A 145 -13.84 1.90 -11.70
C LEU A 145 -12.94 3.11 -11.38
N ASP A 146 -12.45 3.79 -12.41
CA ASP A 146 -11.58 4.96 -12.26
C ASP A 146 -12.30 6.11 -11.57
N GLY A 147 -13.55 6.42 -11.94
CA GLY A 147 -14.34 7.45 -11.27
C GLY A 147 -14.75 7.04 -9.86
N LEU A 148 -15.01 5.75 -9.61
CA LEU A 148 -15.21 5.25 -8.25
C LEU A 148 -13.97 5.48 -7.37
N LEU A 149 -12.78 5.11 -7.84
CA LEU A 149 -11.52 5.33 -7.11
C LEU A 149 -11.22 6.83 -6.95
N GLY A 150 -11.48 7.64 -7.97
CA GLY A 150 -11.34 9.09 -7.91
C GLY A 150 -12.25 9.74 -6.85
N SER A 151 -13.47 9.23 -6.67
CA SER A 151 -14.41 9.72 -5.66
C SER A 151 -13.93 9.51 -4.21
N LEU A 152 -12.95 8.63 -3.97
CA LEU A 152 -12.45 8.36 -2.63
C LEU A 152 -11.81 9.60 -2.00
N ALA A 153 -11.18 10.47 -2.80
CA ALA A 153 -10.59 11.73 -2.34
C ALA A 153 -11.62 12.61 -1.61
N SER A 154 -12.87 12.67 -2.10
CA SER A 154 -13.96 13.45 -1.51
C SER A 154 -14.89 12.64 -0.60
N THR A 155 -14.63 11.36 -0.35
CA THR A 155 -15.54 10.49 0.43
C THR A 155 -15.36 10.64 1.95
N GLY A 156 -14.14 10.94 2.42
CA GLY A 156 -13.81 11.10 3.85
C GLY A 156 -13.17 9.87 4.50
N PHE A 157 -12.64 10.07 5.70
CA PHE A 157 -11.96 9.04 6.50
C PHE A 157 -10.79 8.36 5.74
N GLN A 158 -10.67 7.04 5.79
CA GLN A 158 -9.60 6.31 5.10
C GLN A 158 -9.71 6.33 3.58
N ALA A 159 -10.90 6.61 3.03
CA ALA A 159 -11.07 6.76 1.58
C ALA A 159 -10.29 7.99 1.08
N SER A 160 -10.39 9.12 1.77
CA SER A 160 -9.62 10.33 1.42
C SER A 160 -8.12 10.08 1.55
N ASN A 161 -7.66 9.37 2.59
CA ASN A 161 -6.25 9.00 2.72
C ASN A 161 -5.75 8.16 1.53
N LEU A 162 -6.59 7.29 0.95
CA LEU A 162 -6.23 6.53 -0.24
C LEU A 162 -6.19 7.43 -1.49
N GLY A 163 -7.14 8.35 -1.64
CA GLY A 163 -7.11 9.36 -2.70
C GLY A 163 -5.83 10.21 -2.64
N ASP A 164 -5.51 10.75 -1.47
CA ASP A 164 -4.28 11.52 -1.23
C ASP A 164 -3.03 10.69 -1.54
N ALA A 165 -3.01 9.40 -1.18
CA ALA A 165 -1.90 8.50 -1.47
C ALA A 165 -1.70 8.27 -2.98
N ILE A 166 -2.78 8.15 -3.75
CA ILE A 166 -2.73 8.03 -5.22
C ILE A 166 -2.10 9.31 -5.80
N ASP A 167 -2.55 10.48 -5.36
CA ASP A 167 -2.02 11.77 -5.83
C ASP A 167 -0.54 11.93 -5.50
N VAL A 168 -0.12 11.57 -4.29
CA VAL A 168 1.30 11.62 -3.88
C VAL A 168 2.15 10.66 -4.74
N VAL A 169 1.68 9.45 -5.00
CA VAL A 169 2.42 8.50 -5.86
C VAL A 169 2.55 9.03 -7.28
N ASN A 170 1.48 9.60 -7.86
CA ASN A 170 1.55 10.22 -9.19
C ASN A 170 2.53 11.40 -9.20
N GLN A 171 2.53 12.25 -8.16
CA GLN A 171 3.51 13.32 -8.02
C GLN A 171 4.94 12.77 -7.96
N MET A 172 5.20 11.66 -7.26
CA MET A 172 6.53 11.03 -7.24
C MET A 172 6.98 10.56 -8.63
N LEU A 173 6.06 10.00 -9.42
CA LEU A 173 6.34 9.50 -10.77
C LEU A 173 6.59 10.63 -11.76
N ASP A 174 5.83 11.72 -11.64
CA ASP A 174 5.92 12.88 -12.53
C ASP A 174 7.05 13.84 -12.14
N TRP A 175 7.50 13.83 -10.89
CA TRP A 175 8.49 14.79 -10.39
C TRP A 175 9.84 14.69 -11.12
N SER A 176 10.38 15.86 -11.45
CA SER A 176 11.76 16.06 -11.88
C SER A 176 12.35 17.28 -11.20
N LEU A 177 13.68 17.36 -11.12
CA LEU A 177 14.37 18.50 -10.52
C LEU A 177 14.05 19.83 -11.24
N SER A 178 13.65 19.79 -12.51
CA SER A 178 13.24 20.99 -13.27
C SER A 178 11.98 21.66 -12.74
N HIS A 179 11.14 20.97 -11.96
CA HIS A 179 9.96 21.56 -11.32
C HIS A 179 10.32 22.49 -10.15
N GLU A 180 11.50 22.31 -9.58
CA GLU A 180 11.99 23.14 -8.48
C GLU A 180 12.84 24.29 -8.99
N LYS A 181 12.83 25.42 -8.28
CA LYS A 181 13.78 26.50 -8.54
C LYS A 181 15.17 26.09 -8.03
N PRO A 182 16.26 26.41 -8.75
CA PRO A 182 17.61 26.18 -8.26
C PRO A 182 17.82 26.88 -6.90
N SER A 183 18.41 26.17 -5.94
CA SER A 183 18.81 26.75 -4.65
C SER A 183 20.11 27.54 -4.79
N GLU A 184 20.36 28.48 -3.89
CA GLU A 184 21.62 29.25 -3.88
C GLU A 184 22.86 28.36 -3.73
N ASP A 185 22.73 27.21 -3.06
CA ASP A 185 23.80 26.23 -2.84
C ASP A 185 23.87 25.11 -3.90
N CYS A 186 23.25 25.27 -5.07
CA CYS A 186 23.25 24.21 -6.09
C CYS A 186 24.57 24.15 -6.87
N ASP A 187 24.97 22.93 -7.25
CA ASP A 187 26.18 22.72 -8.05
C ASP A 187 25.99 23.29 -9.47
N GLU A 188 27.07 23.69 -10.15
CA GLU A 188 27.03 24.19 -11.55
C GLU A 188 26.29 23.24 -12.50
N ALA A 189 26.39 21.92 -12.28
CA ALA A 189 25.67 20.92 -13.07
C ALA A 189 24.14 20.99 -12.85
N GLU A 190 23.68 21.38 -11.67
CA GLU A 190 22.26 21.57 -11.35
C GLU A 190 21.67 22.84 -11.97
N LEU A 191 22.49 23.74 -12.51
CA LEU A 191 22.04 24.90 -13.29
C LEU A 191 21.70 24.53 -14.73
N ASP A 192 22.23 23.42 -15.27
CA ASP A 192 21.94 22.96 -16.63
C ASP A 192 20.48 22.45 -16.73
N PRO A 193 19.62 23.08 -17.56
CA PRO A 193 18.25 22.63 -17.76
C PRO A 193 18.13 21.16 -18.15
N LYS A 194 19.05 20.66 -18.99
CA LYS A 194 19.02 19.25 -19.44
C LYS A 194 19.31 18.28 -18.31
N TYR A 195 20.25 18.63 -17.44
CA TYR A 195 20.54 17.82 -16.26
C TYR A 195 19.34 17.80 -15.31
N ARG A 196 18.73 18.97 -15.03
CA ARG A 196 17.56 19.07 -14.15
C ARG A 196 16.36 18.24 -14.65
N GLU A 197 16.12 18.21 -15.96
CA GLU A 197 15.06 17.39 -16.55
C GLU A 197 15.35 15.88 -16.45
N SER A 198 16.64 15.50 -16.46
CA SER A 198 17.08 14.11 -16.34
C SER A 198 17.00 13.55 -14.91
N VAL A 199 17.03 14.41 -13.90
CA VAL A 199 16.96 14.00 -12.49
C VAL A 199 15.51 13.76 -12.10
N ARG A 200 15.16 12.49 -11.88
CA ARG A 200 13.85 12.04 -11.41
C ARG A 200 13.87 11.71 -9.91
N CYS A 201 12.69 11.52 -9.33
CA CYS A 201 12.54 11.11 -7.94
C CYS A 201 13.15 9.72 -7.73
N LYS A 202 13.88 9.51 -6.63
CA LYS A 202 14.34 8.17 -6.23
C LYS A 202 13.29 7.51 -5.33
N ILE A 203 12.67 6.46 -5.84
CA ILE A 203 11.55 5.79 -5.18
C ILE A 203 12.05 4.60 -4.37
N PHE A 204 11.87 4.68 -3.05
CA PHE A 204 12.15 3.60 -2.10
C PHE A 204 10.85 2.85 -1.79
N LEU A 205 10.78 1.58 -2.18
CA LEU A 205 9.65 0.71 -1.90
C LEU A 205 9.99 -0.21 -0.71
N GLY A 206 9.26 -0.03 0.39
CA GLY A 206 9.34 -0.86 1.58
C GLY A 206 8.14 -1.80 1.72
N PHE A 207 8.35 -3.08 1.99
CA PHE A 207 7.25 -4.01 2.31
C PHE A 207 7.68 -5.13 3.26
N THR A 208 6.71 -5.62 4.04
CA THR A 208 6.85 -6.77 4.94
C THR A 208 6.70 -8.10 4.20
N SER A 209 7.21 -9.19 4.79
CA SER A 209 7.23 -10.53 4.16
C SER A 209 5.85 -11.04 3.75
N ASN A 210 4.82 -10.80 4.57
CA ASN A 210 3.45 -11.25 4.31
C ASN A 210 2.87 -10.72 2.99
N LEU A 211 3.34 -9.57 2.49
CA LEU A 211 2.91 -9.04 1.18
C LEU A 211 3.46 -9.90 0.04
N VAL A 212 4.67 -10.46 0.18
CA VAL A 212 5.23 -11.43 -0.77
C VAL A 212 4.54 -12.79 -0.63
N SER A 213 4.13 -13.20 0.58
CA SER A 213 3.30 -14.39 0.77
C SER A 213 1.97 -14.28 0.02
N SER A 214 1.40 -13.08 -0.05
CA SER A 214 0.14 -12.78 -0.75
C SER A 214 0.28 -12.67 -2.27
N GLY A 215 -0.80 -12.32 -2.96
CA GLY A 215 -0.79 -11.96 -4.39
C GLY A 215 -0.17 -10.59 -4.70
N ILE A 216 0.09 -9.75 -3.68
CA ILE A 216 0.76 -8.46 -3.87
C ILE A 216 2.20 -8.63 -4.40
N ARG A 217 2.81 -9.81 -4.23
CA ARG A 217 4.05 -10.21 -4.92
C ARG A 217 4.03 -9.85 -6.41
N ASP A 218 2.93 -10.12 -7.10
CA ASP A 218 2.85 -9.93 -8.56
C ASP A 218 2.82 -8.44 -8.92
N VAL A 219 2.27 -7.59 -8.04
CA VAL A 219 2.31 -6.13 -8.15
C VAL A 219 3.74 -5.63 -7.91
N ILE A 220 4.42 -6.13 -6.87
CA ILE A 220 5.82 -5.77 -6.59
C ILE A 220 6.73 -6.16 -7.76
N ARG A 221 6.54 -7.36 -8.30
CA ARG A 221 7.23 -7.85 -9.51
C ARG A 221 6.98 -6.93 -10.70
N PHE A 222 5.75 -6.46 -10.90
CA PHE A 222 5.43 -5.49 -11.96
C PHE A 222 6.24 -4.21 -11.81
N LEU A 223 6.21 -3.60 -10.61
CA LEU A 223 6.92 -2.36 -10.34
C LEU A 223 8.43 -2.51 -10.57
N ALA A 224 9.02 -3.62 -10.12
CA ALA A 224 10.44 -3.92 -10.34
C ALA A 224 10.75 -4.14 -11.83
N GLN A 225 9.97 -4.95 -12.53
CA GLN A 225 10.16 -5.27 -13.95
C GLN A 225 10.10 -4.03 -14.85
N HIS A 226 9.24 -3.07 -14.53
CA HIS A 226 9.03 -1.86 -15.33
C HIS A 226 9.80 -0.65 -14.82
N HIS A 227 10.79 -0.84 -13.93
CA HIS A 227 11.62 0.25 -13.39
C HIS A 227 10.83 1.39 -12.74
N MET A 228 9.72 1.05 -12.06
CA MET A 228 8.90 2.04 -11.35
C MET A 228 9.41 2.32 -9.93
N VAL A 229 10.46 1.61 -9.50
CA VAL A 229 11.11 1.76 -8.19
C VAL A 229 12.63 1.66 -8.33
N ASP A 230 13.38 2.35 -7.47
CA ASP A 230 14.85 2.37 -7.48
C ASP A 230 15.47 1.54 -6.35
N VAL A 231 14.79 1.48 -5.21
CA VAL A 231 15.30 0.76 -4.03
C VAL A 231 14.18 -0.07 -3.43
N ILE A 232 14.48 -1.34 -3.17
CA ILE A 232 13.57 -2.26 -2.48
C ILE A 232 14.17 -2.55 -1.11
N VAL A 233 13.36 -2.37 -0.07
CA VAL A 233 13.69 -2.75 1.31
C VAL A 233 12.64 -3.72 1.80
N THR A 234 13.06 -4.91 2.21
CA THR A 234 12.16 -5.90 2.79
C THR A 234 12.84 -6.70 3.88
N THR A 235 12.12 -7.65 4.46
CA THR A 235 12.62 -8.58 5.48
C THR A 235 13.06 -9.89 4.83
N ALA A 236 13.75 -10.77 5.57
CA ALA A 236 14.21 -12.06 5.06
C ALA A 236 13.07 -12.89 4.43
N GLY A 237 11.88 -12.92 5.07
CA GLY A 237 10.70 -13.59 4.55
C GLY A 237 10.26 -13.08 3.17
N GLY A 238 10.41 -11.77 2.91
CA GLY A 238 10.11 -11.20 1.59
C GLY A 238 11.05 -11.72 0.49
N ILE A 239 12.30 -12.00 0.84
CA ILE A 239 13.30 -12.55 -0.08
C ILE A 239 13.04 -14.04 -0.33
N GLU A 240 12.99 -14.86 0.73
CA GLU A 240 12.89 -16.31 0.59
C GLU A 240 11.56 -16.75 -0.03
N GLU A 241 10.45 -16.09 0.31
CA GLU A 241 9.14 -16.49 -0.23
C GLU A 241 8.99 -16.18 -1.72
N ASP A 242 9.67 -15.15 -2.24
CA ASP A 242 9.72 -14.89 -3.68
C ASP A 242 10.44 -16.01 -4.43
N LEU A 243 11.56 -16.50 -3.88
CA LEU A 243 12.34 -17.60 -4.44
C LEU A 243 11.56 -18.92 -4.32
N ILE A 244 11.00 -19.22 -3.15
CA ILE A 244 10.21 -20.42 -2.89
C ILE A 244 9.02 -20.51 -3.86
N LYS A 245 8.35 -19.40 -4.15
CA LYS A 245 7.21 -19.37 -5.08
C LYS A 245 7.57 -19.69 -6.54
N CYS A 246 8.83 -19.59 -6.92
CA CYS A 246 9.30 -20.08 -8.22
C CYS A 246 9.45 -21.62 -8.23
N LEU A 247 9.63 -22.24 -7.05
CA LEU A 247 9.85 -23.68 -6.90
C LEU A 247 8.54 -24.44 -6.61
N ALA A 248 7.64 -23.84 -5.83
CA ALA A 248 6.38 -24.43 -5.44
C ALA A 248 5.34 -23.38 -4.99
N PRO A 249 4.04 -23.62 -5.22
CA PRO A 249 2.99 -22.65 -4.92
C PRO A 249 2.67 -22.53 -3.43
N THR A 250 2.06 -21.39 -3.08
CA THR A 250 1.37 -21.13 -1.80
C THR A 250 -0.14 -21.22 -2.02
N TYR A 251 -0.88 -21.74 -1.04
CA TYR A 251 -2.32 -22.01 -1.16
C TYR A 251 -3.15 -21.13 -0.22
N ARG A 252 -4.42 -20.91 -0.57
CA ARG A 252 -5.40 -20.27 0.32
C ARG A 252 -5.87 -21.27 1.40
N GLY A 253 -5.93 -20.80 2.64
CA GLY A 253 -6.50 -21.48 3.80
C GLY A 253 -7.35 -20.52 4.62
N GLU A 254 -7.36 -20.71 5.95
CA GLU A 254 -8.14 -19.89 6.89
C GLU A 254 -7.33 -19.54 8.14
N PHE A 255 -7.62 -18.40 8.75
CA PHE A 255 -6.97 -17.95 9.99
C PHE A 255 -7.24 -18.89 11.17
N SER A 256 -8.42 -19.53 11.18
CA SER A 256 -8.94 -20.40 12.25
C SER A 256 -8.36 -21.82 12.25
N LEU A 257 -7.57 -22.21 11.25
CA LEU A 257 -7.06 -23.57 11.14
C LEU A 257 -6.17 -23.94 12.35
N PRO A 258 -6.46 -25.05 13.07
CA PRO A 258 -5.72 -25.44 14.27
C PRO A 258 -4.25 -25.73 14.00
N GLY A 259 -3.35 -25.03 14.69
CA GLY A 259 -1.90 -25.17 14.51
C GLY A 259 -1.37 -26.58 14.74
N ALA A 260 -1.92 -27.32 15.71
CA ALA A 260 -1.53 -28.70 15.99
C ALA A 260 -1.81 -29.64 14.79
N LEU A 261 -2.95 -29.48 14.14
CA LEU A 261 -3.33 -30.27 12.97
C LEU A 261 -2.49 -29.89 11.74
N LEU A 262 -2.19 -28.61 11.57
CA LEU A 262 -1.32 -28.16 10.48
C LEU A 262 0.10 -28.69 10.65
N ARG A 263 0.64 -28.65 11.88
CA ARG A 263 1.96 -29.17 12.19
C ARG A 263 2.05 -30.67 11.96
N SER A 264 1.04 -31.46 12.36
CA SER A 264 1.04 -32.92 12.13
C SER A 264 0.97 -33.28 10.64
N LYS A 265 0.53 -32.35 9.79
CA LYS A 265 0.47 -32.50 8.33
C LYS A 265 1.63 -31.83 7.59
N GLY A 266 2.59 -31.22 8.29
CA GLY A 266 3.69 -30.49 7.65
C GLY A 266 3.21 -29.27 6.84
N LEU A 267 2.20 -28.55 7.33
CA LEU A 267 1.68 -27.33 6.72
C LEU A 267 2.03 -26.12 7.57
N ASN A 268 2.66 -25.11 6.98
CA ASN A 268 2.99 -23.85 7.63
C ASN A 268 1.91 -22.81 7.29
N ARG A 269 1.41 -22.07 8.29
CA ARG A 269 0.33 -21.08 8.10
C ARG A 269 0.88 -19.65 8.15
N ILE A 270 0.49 -18.84 7.18
CA ILE A 270 0.76 -17.39 7.13
C ILE A 270 -0.58 -16.67 7.00
N GLY A 271 -1.16 -16.22 8.12
CA GLY A 271 -2.52 -15.66 8.12
C GLY A 271 -3.57 -16.68 7.66
N ASN A 272 -4.17 -16.43 6.49
CA ASN A 272 -5.08 -17.34 5.76
C ASN A 272 -4.41 -18.02 4.56
N LEU A 273 -3.10 -18.15 4.56
CA LEU A 273 -2.32 -18.85 3.53
C LEU A 273 -1.64 -20.09 4.12
N LEU A 274 -1.39 -21.08 3.27
CA LEU A 274 -0.74 -22.33 3.61
C LEU A 274 0.46 -22.59 2.69
N VAL A 275 1.60 -22.89 3.30
CA VAL A 275 2.85 -23.27 2.64
C VAL A 275 3.21 -24.70 3.06
N PRO A 276 3.12 -25.68 2.14
CA PRO A 276 3.58 -27.04 2.44
C PRO A 276 5.07 -27.08 2.80
N ASN A 277 5.46 -27.94 3.74
CA ASN A 277 6.87 -28.04 4.16
C ASN A 277 7.79 -28.49 3.02
N ASP A 278 7.26 -29.24 2.04
CA ASP A 278 7.98 -29.62 0.81
C ASP A 278 8.54 -28.41 0.04
N ASN A 279 7.88 -27.25 0.12
CA ASN A 279 8.37 -26.01 -0.47
C ASN A 279 9.73 -25.61 0.12
N TYR A 280 9.92 -25.76 1.44
CA TYR A 280 11.18 -25.47 2.11
C TYR A 280 12.24 -26.55 1.83
N CYS A 281 11.86 -27.81 1.70
CA CYS A 281 12.77 -28.87 1.27
C CYS A 281 13.31 -28.59 -0.15
N LYS A 282 12.44 -28.16 -1.08
CA LYS A 282 12.86 -27.72 -2.43
C LYS A 282 13.78 -26.51 -2.37
N PHE A 283 13.49 -25.55 -1.51
CA PHE A 283 14.32 -24.36 -1.34
C PHE A 283 15.71 -24.70 -0.79
N GLU A 284 15.79 -25.56 0.23
CA GLU A 284 17.06 -26.05 0.77
C GLU A 284 17.90 -26.74 -0.33
N ASN A 285 17.29 -27.67 -1.07
CA ASN A 285 17.96 -28.36 -2.18
C ASN A 285 18.48 -27.39 -3.26
N TRP A 286 17.75 -26.29 -3.50
CA TRP A 286 18.14 -25.27 -4.48
C TRP A 286 19.24 -24.33 -3.94
N ILE A 287 19.14 -23.88 -2.69
CA ILE A 287 20.02 -22.84 -2.14
C ILE A 287 21.35 -23.38 -1.62
N MET A 288 21.39 -24.61 -1.10
CA MET A 288 22.61 -25.17 -0.47
C MET A 288 23.80 -25.23 -1.44
N PRO A 289 23.67 -25.72 -2.69
CA PRO A 289 24.78 -25.69 -3.64
C PRO A 289 25.27 -24.27 -3.99
N LEU A 290 24.38 -23.28 -3.92
CA LEU A 290 24.74 -21.87 -4.15
C LEU A 290 25.56 -21.32 -2.98
N PHE A 291 25.19 -21.68 -1.75
CA PHE A 291 25.97 -21.31 -0.56
C PHE A 291 27.37 -21.92 -0.57
N ASP A 292 27.54 -23.16 -1.05
CA ASP A 292 28.87 -23.75 -1.22
C ASP A 292 29.74 -22.95 -2.20
N GLN A 293 29.18 -22.52 -3.34
CA GLN A 293 29.87 -21.66 -4.30
C GLN A 293 30.22 -20.29 -3.70
N MET A 294 29.25 -19.66 -3.02
CA MET A 294 29.45 -18.35 -2.39
C MET A 294 30.51 -18.39 -1.29
N LEU A 295 30.60 -19.49 -0.54
CA LEU A 295 31.64 -19.70 0.46
C LEU A 295 33.03 -19.77 -0.19
N GLN A 296 33.17 -20.50 -1.31
CA GLN A 296 34.43 -20.56 -2.05
C GLN A 296 34.84 -19.16 -2.58
N GLU A 297 33.89 -18.42 -3.15
CA GLU A 297 34.09 -17.06 -3.66
C GLU A 297 34.45 -16.05 -2.54
N GLN A 298 33.97 -16.29 -1.32
CA GLN A 298 34.30 -15.45 -0.16
C GLN A 298 35.77 -15.58 0.23
N SER A 299 36.34 -16.79 0.13
CA SER A 299 37.75 -17.04 0.47
C SER A 299 38.73 -16.37 -0.49
N THR A 300 38.30 -16.05 -1.72
CA THR A 300 39.19 -15.48 -2.74
C THR A 300 39.12 -13.96 -2.82
N GLU A 301 37.93 -13.32 -2.78
CA GLU A 301 37.86 -11.86 -3.01
C GLU A 301 36.52 -11.17 -2.62
N ASN A 302 35.49 -11.90 -2.18
CA ASN A 302 34.15 -11.33 -1.99
C ASN A 302 33.73 -11.15 -0.52
N VAL A 303 33.52 -9.89 -0.10
CA VAL A 303 32.74 -9.59 1.10
C VAL A 303 31.25 -9.59 0.75
N TRP A 304 30.53 -10.61 1.23
CA TRP A 304 29.08 -10.72 1.05
C TRP A 304 28.33 -9.73 1.94
N THR A 305 27.41 -8.99 1.32
CA THR A 305 26.41 -8.15 2.02
C THR A 305 25.03 -8.68 1.66
N PRO A 306 23.98 -8.40 2.45
CA PRO A 306 22.62 -8.86 2.13
C PRO A 306 22.21 -8.52 0.70
N SER A 307 22.49 -7.30 0.23
CA SER A 307 22.19 -6.90 -1.15
C SER A 307 22.95 -7.70 -2.22
N LYS A 308 24.21 -8.06 -1.99
CA LYS A 308 25.00 -8.89 -2.93
C LYS A 308 24.48 -10.33 -2.95
N VAL A 309 24.13 -10.89 -1.79
CA VAL A 309 23.51 -12.22 -1.67
C VAL A 309 22.19 -12.23 -2.42
N ILE A 310 21.32 -11.25 -2.18
CA ILE A 310 20.01 -11.15 -2.85
C ILE A 310 20.18 -11.00 -4.37
N ALA A 311 21.12 -10.17 -4.83
CA ALA A 311 21.42 -10.05 -6.26
C ALA A 311 21.93 -11.36 -6.87
N ARG A 312 22.77 -12.12 -6.15
CA ARG A 312 23.20 -13.46 -6.58
C ARG A 312 22.01 -14.40 -6.66
N LEU A 313 21.16 -14.49 -5.63
CA LEU A 313 19.99 -15.37 -5.65
C LEU A 313 18.99 -15.00 -6.75
N GLY A 314 18.76 -13.70 -6.99
CA GLY A 314 17.94 -13.22 -8.11
C GLY A 314 18.51 -13.59 -9.48
N LYS A 315 19.85 -13.64 -9.62
CA LYS A 315 20.50 -14.18 -10.82
C LYS A 315 20.24 -15.69 -10.98
N GLU A 316 20.47 -16.45 -9.92
CA GLU A 316 20.43 -17.92 -9.98
C GLU A 316 19.01 -18.48 -10.10
N ILE A 317 17.99 -17.78 -9.58
CA ILE A 317 16.60 -18.25 -9.71
C ILE A 317 16.13 -18.19 -11.16
N ASN A 318 16.64 -17.22 -11.93
CA ASN A 318 16.45 -17.08 -13.38
C ASN A 318 14.99 -17.29 -13.85
N ASP A 319 14.04 -16.74 -13.11
CA ASP A 319 12.61 -16.91 -13.32
C ASP A 319 11.94 -15.52 -13.40
N GLU A 320 11.24 -15.24 -14.51
CA GLU A 320 10.60 -13.94 -14.75
C GLU A 320 9.40 -13.67 -13.82
N SER A 321 8.91 -14.68 -13.10
CA SER A 321 7.91 -14.51 -12.04
C SER A 321 8.48 -13.95 -10.74
N SER A 322 9.80 -13.96 -10.55
CA SER A 322 10.49 -13.44 -9.38
C SER A 322 10.75 -11.93 -9.50
N TYR A 323 10.38 -11.16 -8.46
CA TYR A 323 10.76 -9.75 -8.44
C TYR A 323 12.26 -9.56 -8.16
N LEU A 324 12.92 -10.53 -7.51
CA LEU A 324 14.36 -10.53 -7.28
C LEU A 324 15.16 -10.76 -8.56
N TYR A 325 14.66 -11.59 -9.47
CA TYR A 325 15.24 -11.73 -10.81
C TYR A 325 15.22 -10.39 -11.56
N TRP A 326 14.09 -9.67 -11.55
CA TRP A 326 14.01 -8.35 -12.18
C TRP A 326 14.90 -7.32 -11.47
N ALA A 327 14.93 -7.31 -10.14
CA ALA A 327 15.84 -6.44 -9.39
C ALA A 327 17.32 -6.70 -9.75
N TYR A 328 17.72 -7.96 -9.94
CA TYR A 328 19.07 -8.32 -10.40
C TYR A 328 19.33 -7.89 -11.85
N LYS A 329 18.42 -8.23 -12.78
CA LYS A 329 18.55 -7.90 -14.21
C LYS A 329 18.68 -6.40 -14.44
N LEU A 330 18.06 -5.63 -13.55
CA LEU A 330 18.00 -4.17 -13.56
C LEU A 330 18.89 -3.55 -12.48
N SER A 331 19.89 -4.27 -11.97
CA SER A 331 20.74 -3.90 -10.83
C SER A 331 21.56 -2.61 -10.99
N ARG A 332 21.64 -2.05 -12.21
CA ARG A 332 22.15 -0.68 -12.44
C ARG A 332 21.19 0.40 -11.91
N THR A 333 19.92 0.05 -11.75
CA THR A 333 18.80 0.93 -11.39
C THR A 333 18.16 0.50 -10.06
N ILE A 334 18.05 -0.80 -9.79
CA ILE A 334 17.34 -1.33 -8.61
C ILE A 334 18.31 -1.92 -7.58
N CYS A 335 18.26 -1.43 -6.34
CA CYS A 335 18.98 -2.01 -5.20
C CYS A 335 18.01 -2.69 -4.22
N ALA A 336 18.08 -4.01 -4.09
CA ALA A 336 17.32 -4.75 -3.08
C ALA A 336 18.15 -4.96 -1.80
N LYS A 337 17.56 -4.64 -0.65
CA LYS A 337 18.15 -4.85 0.67
C LYS A 337 17.19 -5.63 1.57
N ALA A 338 17.75 -6.56 2.33
CA ALA A 338 17.06 -7.17 3.45
C ALA A 338 17.50 -6.49 4.75
N GLU A 339 16.54 -6.09 5.56
CA GLU A 339 16.79 -5.65 6.93
C GLU A 339 16.47 -6.81 7.88
N VAL A 340 17.46 -7.19 8.69
CA VAL A 340 17.28 -8.16 9.77
C VAL A 340 16.91 -7.34 11.00
N ALA A 341 15.61 -7.22 11.28
CA ALA A 341 15.16 -6.73 12.56
C ALA A 341 15.66 -7.72 13.63
N LYS A 342 16.63 -7.30 14.44
CA LYS A 342 16.97 -8.03 15.67
C LYS A 342 15.72 -7.97 16.55
N CYS A 343 15.02 -9.10 16.68
CA CYS A 343 14.15 -9.35 17.82
C CYS A 343 15.00 -9.59 19.06
#